data_AF-A0A2E2D6N7-F1
#
_entry.id   AF-A0A2E2D6N7-F1
#
_cell.length_a   1.000
_cell.length_b   1.000
_cell.length_c   1.000
_cell.angle_alpha   90.00
_cell.angle_beta   90.00
_cell.angle_gamma   90.00
#
_symmetry.space_group_name_H-M   'P 1'
#
loop_
_entity.id
_entity.type
_entity.pdbx_description
1 polymer ?
#
loop_
_entity_poly.entity_id
_entity_poly.type
_entity_poly.pdbx_seq_one_letter_code
_entity_poly.pdbx_strand_id
1 'polypeptide(L)'
;MYLSLEKIFNKYKLTPQELLLLQAIHQQKGSDIEDFVAMLMDDSALDRFIENEWVNQIKGTKKDSEISKLRTTKKGVKILQDLQKDEEYEEQDEILGNWVEKVYSKRVNYVKSNKKELFRRLHWFRFETGIHENHLAVLLTLFIEDSYVDDPNDKRSFSERFRDFKNDNPRAVISNKAENILFVAPDRYSKYYNLDNSPLWAYYQDNEKYIEQQFDKRIK
;
A
#
# COMPACT_ATOMS: atom_id res chain seq x y z
N MET A 1 -0.30 -11.92 6.36
CA MET A 1 0.58 -11.84 5.17
C MET A 1 -0.02 -12.75 4.12
N TYR A 2 -0.50 -12.19 3.01
CA TYR A 2 -0.91 -12.99 1.87
C TYR A 2 0.34 -13.37 1.07
N LEU A 3 0.47 -14.65 0.72
CA LEU A 3 1.59 -15.19 -0.03
C LEU A 3 1.12 -15.62 -1.42
N SER A 4 1.81 -15.20 -2.47
CA SER A 4 1.53 -15.68 -3.83
C SER A 4 2.14 -17.07 -4.05
N LEU A 5 1.33 -18.13 -3.90
CA LEU A 5 1.77 -19.52 -4.12
C LEU A 5 2.30 -19.74 -5.54
N GLU A 6 1.70 -19.10 -6.53
CA GLU A 6 2.16 -19.14 -7.92
C GLU A 6 3.60 -18.61 -8.04
N LYS A 7 3.91 -17.44 -7.46
CA LYS A 7 5.27 -16.90 -7.47
C LYS A 7 6.25 -17.79 -6.70
N ILE A 8 5.82 -18.40 -5.59
CA ILE A 8 6.63 -19.32 -4.78
C ILE A 8 7.08 -20.51 -5.64
N PHE A 9 6.12 -21.24 -6.20
CA PHE A 9 6.39 -22.52 -6.86
C PHE A 9 6.84 -22.39 -8.31
N ASN A 10 6.31 -21.42 -9.06
CA ASN A 10 6.58 -21.33 -10.50
C ASN A 10 7.73 -20.37 -10.83
N LYS A 11 7.76 -19.19 -10.19
CA LYS A 11 8.78 -18.17 -10.47
C LYS A 11 10.09 -18.46 -9.73
N TYR A 12 10.00 -18.67 -8.42
CA TYR A 12 11.18 -18.84 -7.55
C TYR A 12 11.53 -20.30 -7.26
N LYS A 13 10.64 -21.24 -7.64
CA LYS A 13 10.80 -22.69 -7.42
C LYS A 13 11.10 -23.05 -5.97
N LEU A 14 10.66 -22.23 -5.02
CA LEU A 14 10.88 -22.44 -3.60
C LEU A 14 9.93 -23.54 -3.09
N THR A 15 10.45 -24.42 -2.26
CA THR A 15 9.61 -25.30 -1.44
C THR A 15 9.03 -24.50 -0.27
N PRO A 16 7.94 -24.99 0.37
CA PRO A 16 7.38 -24.31 1.55
C PRO A 16 8.38 -24.18 2.71
N GLN A 17 9.22 -25.21 2.92
CA GLN A 17 10.25 -25.21 3.95
C GLN A 17 11.34 -24.16 3.67
N GLU A 18 11.78 -24.05 2.42
CA GLU A 18 12.76 -23.03 2.03
C GLU A 18 12.23 -21.61 2.18
N LEU A 19 10.95 -21.40 1.88
CA LEU A 19 10.32 -20.10 2.15
C LEU A 19 10.33 -19.76 3.65
N LEU A 20 9.97 -20.72 4.49
CA LEU A 20 10.01 -20.57 5.95
C LEU A 20 11.44 -20.27 6.44
N LEU A 21 12.43 -21.02 5.96
CA LEU A 21 13.84 -20.79 6.29
C LEU A 21 14.32 -19.41 5.86
N LEU A 22 14.02 -18.99 4.63
CA LEU A 22 14.42 -17.68 4.11
C LEU A 22 13.80 -16.55 4.95
N GLN A 23 12.53 -16.68 5.33
CA GLN A 23 11.85 -15.72 6.21
C GLN A 23 12.45 -15.71 7.62
N ALA A 24 12.78 -16.88 8.17
CA ALA A 24 13.40 -16.98 9.50
C ALA A 24 14.78 -16.33 9.51
N ILE A 25 15.65 -16.63 8.53
CA ILE A 25 16.98 -16.00 8.42
C ILE A 25 16.86 -14.47 8.29
N HIS A 26 15.83 -13.98 7.60
CA HIS A 26 15.57 -12.55 7.48
C HIS A 26 15.27 -11.89 8.83
N GLN A 27 14.54 -12.58 9.71
CA GLN A 27 14.09 -12.08 11.01
C GLN A 27 15.13 -12.23 12.13
N GLN A 28 16.19 -13.01 11.91
CA GLN A 28 17.16 -13.40 12.95
C GLN A 28 17.86 -12.21 13.63
N LYS A 29 17.95 -11.04 12.98
CA LYS A 29 18.51 -9.81 13.58
C LYS A 29 17.73 -9.28 14.79
N GLY A 30 16.46 -9.67 14.96
CA GLY A 30 15.60 -9.15 16.00
C GLY A 30 14.77 -10.21 16.71
N SER A 31 15.12 -11.49 16.58
CA SER A 31 14.35 -12.60 17.16
C SER A 31 15.27 -13.76 17.51
N ASP A 32 14.97 -14.43 18.62
CA ASP A 32 15.65 -15.66 19.03
C ASP A 32 15.02 -16.86 18.31
N ILE A 33 15.50 -17.11 17.10
CA ILE A 33 14.97 -18.14 16.18
C ILE A 33 16.08 -19.02 15.59
N GLU A 34 17.26 -18.98 16.19
CA GLU A 34 18.43 -19.72 15.72
C GLU A 34 18.20 -21.23 15.74
N ASP A 35 17.68 -21.76 16.85
CA ASP A 35 17.35 -23.18 17.00
C ASP A 35 16.33 -23.64 15.96
N PHE A 36 15.37 -22.78 15.63
CA PHE A 36 14.37 -23.07 14.60
C PHE A 36 15.00 -23.19 13.22
N VAL A 37 15.91 -22.26 12.87
CA VAL A 37 16.65 -22.34 11.60
C VAL A 37 17.55 -23.58 11.59
N ALA A 38 18.25 -23.88 12.68
CA ALA A 38 19.12 -25.06 12.78
C ALA A 38 18.35 -26.37 12.65
N MET A 39 17.12 -26.45 13.17
CA MET A 39 16.27 -27.64 13.08
C MET A 39 15.80 -27.95 11.66
N LEU A 40 15.55 -26.91 10.86
CA LEU A 40 14.95 -27.04 9.53
C LEU A 40 15.97 -26.93 8.39
N MET A 41 17.15 -26.38 8.65
CA MET A 41 18.20 -26.19 7.65
C MET A 41 18.97 -27.49 7.46
N ASP A 42 18.92 -28.04 6.25
CA ASP A 42 19.86 -29.07 5.81
C ASP A 42 20.91 -28.48 4.87
N ASP A 43 21.99 -29.24 4.64
CA ASP A 43 23.11 -28.80 3.79
C ASP A 43 22.65 -28.47 2.37
N SER A 44 21.68 -29.22 1.84
CA SER A 44 21.14 -29.01 0.48
C SER A 44 20.41 -27.67 0.36
N ALA A 45 19.62 -27.29 1.35
CA ALA A 45 18.92 -26.01 1.38
C ALA A 45 19.90 -24.85 1.53
N LEU A 46 20.92 -25.01 2.38
CA LEU A 46 21.96 -24.00 2.57
C LEU A 46 22.76 -23.76 1.29
N ASP A 47 23.25 -24.83 0.65
CA ASP A 47 23.99 -24.75 -0.61
C ASP A 47 23.17 -24.03 -1.67
N ARG A 48 21.91 -24.43 -1.82
CA ARG A 48 21.00 -23.79 -2.77
C ARG A 48 20.78 -22.31 -2.45
N PHE A 49 20.67 -21.92 -1.19
CA PHE A 49 20.52 -20.52 -0.80
C PHE A 49 21.75 -19.67 -1.13
N ILE A 50 22.94 -20.24 -0.99
CA ILE A 50 24.21 -19.59 -1.33
C ILE A 50 24.37 -19.50 -2.85
N GLU A 51 24.17 -20.60 -3.57
CA GLU A 51 24.27 -20.67 -5.04
C GLU A 51 23.31 -19.69 -5.73
N ASN A 52 22.09 -19.56 -5.21
CA ASN A 52 21.12 -18.63 -5.75
C ASN A 52 21.29 -17.19 -5.23
N GLU A 53 22.30 -16.95 -4.38
CA GLU A 53 22.61 -15.67 -3.76
C GLU A 53 21.45 -15.09 -2.94
N TRP A 54 20.62 -15.94 -2.32
CA TRP A 54 19.52 -15.50 -1.46
C TRP A 54 19.98 -15.20 -0.04
N VAL A 55 20.97 -15.96 0.42
CA VAL A 55 21.61 -15.82 1.73
C VAL A 55 23.12 -15.76 1.53
N ASN A 56 23.80 -15.03 2.41
CA ASN A 56 25.26 -15.06 2.53
C ASN A 56 25.66 -15.32 3.99
N GLN A 57 26.89 -15.78 4.18
CA GLN A 57 27.51 -15.83 5.51
C GLN A 57 28.30 -14.54 5.75
N ILE A 58 28.04 -13.88 6.87
CA ILE A 58 28.83 -12.74 7.32
C ILE A 58 29.96 -13.18 8.25
N LYS A 59 30.99 -12.34 8.39
CA LYS A 59 32.01 -12.54 9.41
C LYS A 59 31.38 -12.39 10.80
N GLY A 60 31.47 -13.44 11.60
CA GLY A 60 31.10 -13.44 13.02
C GLY A 60 32.31 -13.60 13.94
N THR A 61 32.05 -13.72 15.23
CA THR A 61 33.05 -14.11 16.23
C THR A 61 33.24 -15.63 16.24
N LYS A 62 34.28 -16.13 16.91
CA LYS A 62 34.49 -17.58 17.09
C LYS A 62 33.41 -18.25 17.95
N LYS A 63 32.64 -17.47 18.72
CA LYS A 63 31.56 -17.99 19.57
C LYS A 63 30.23 -18.10 18.83
N ASP A 64 30.12 -17.43 17.68
CA ASP A 64 28.92 -17.40 16.87
C ASP A 64 28.82 -18.73 16.11
N SER A 65 27.64 -19.36 16.15
CA SER A 65 27.34 -20.53 15.33
C SER A 65 27.36 -20.17 13.84
N GLU A 66 27.47 -21.16 12.96
CA GLU A 66 27.37 -20.91 11.52
C GLU A 66 25.98 -20.38 11.12
N ILE A 67 24.92 -20.84 11.78
CA ILE A 67 23.54 -20.38 11.53
C ILE A 67 23.37 -18.90 11.91
N SER A 68 23.94 -18.47 13.04
CA SER A 68 23.90 -17.07 13.49
C SER A 68 24.58 -16.09 12.53
N LYS A 69 25.43 -16.59 11.62
CA LYS A 69 26.14 -15.81 10.60
C LYS A 69 25.38 -15.70 9.28
N LEU A 70 24.25 -16.38 9.11
CA LEU A 70 23.46 -16.31 7.88
C LEU A 70 22.71 -14.99 7.78
N ARG A 71 22.76 -14.33 6.62
CA ARG A 71 22.01 -13.09 6.36
C ARG A 71 21.37 -13.16 4.98
N THR A 72 20.11 -12.72 4.90
CA THR A 72 19.47 -12.53 3.60
C THR A 72 20.14 -11.42 2.80
N THR A 73 20.43 -11.68 1.53
CA THR A 73 20.96 -10.69 0.59
C THR A 73 19.85 -9.75 0.11
N LYS A 74 20.21 -8.73 -0.69
CA LYS A 74 19.21 -7.89 -1.40
C LYS A 74 18.27 -8.72 -2.28
N LYS A 75 18.78 -9.79 -2.90
CA LYS A 75 18.01 -10.69 -3.76
C LYS A 75 17.03 -11.53 -2.94
N GLY A 76 17.48 -12.11 -1.82
CA GLY A 76 16.60 -12.81 -0.88
C GLY A 76 15.50 -11.93 -0.32
N VAL A 77 15.84 -10.69 0.08
CA VAL A 77 14.84 -9.70 0.54
C VAL A 77 13.83 -9.37 -0.56
N LYS A 78 14.30 -9.17 -1.80
CA LYS A 78 13.41 -8.92 -2.94
C LYS A 78 12.45 -10.08 -3.18
N ILE A 79 12.88 -11.33 -3.01
CA ILE A 79 11.99 -12.49 -3.10
C ILE A 79 10.90 -12.39 -2.04
N LEU A 80 11.27 -12.19 -0.77
CA LEU A 80 10.28 -12.07 0.30
C LEU A 80 9.28 -10.92 0.05
N GLN A 81 9.75 -9.80 -0.51
CA GLN A 81 8.89 -8.68 -0.92
C GLN A 81 7.99 -9.03 -2.11
N ASP A 82 8.52 -9.69 -3.13
CA ASP A 82 7.76 -10.12 -4.31
C ASP A 82 6.69 -11.17 -3.96
N LEU A 83 6.93 -11.97 -2.93
CA LEU A 83 6.06 -13.03 -2.43
C LEU A 83 4.96 -12.53 -1.52
N GLN A 84 5.24 -11.47 -0.76
CA GLN A 84 4.18 -10.68 -0.16
C GLN A 84 3.27 -10.24 -1.31
N LYS A 85 1.99 -10.61 -1.22
CA LYS A 85 0.95 -10.20 -2.17
C LYS A 85 0.75 -8.69 -2.01
N ASP A 86 1.73 -7.91 -2.46
CA ASP A 86 1.43 -6.66 -3.12
C ASP A 86 0.74 -7.12 -4.39
N GLU A 87 -0.58 -7.22 -4.37
CA GLU A 87 -1.31 -7.15 -5.63
C GLU A 87 -0.80 -5.85 -6.28
N GLU A 88 -0.03 -6.02 -7.35
CA GLU A 88 0.12 -4.94 -8.32
C GLU A 88 -1.30 -4.69 -8.77
N TYR A 89 -1.85 -3.61 -8.24
CA TYR A 89 -3.11 -2.98 -8.59
C TYR A 89 -3.49 -3.25 -10.06
N GLU A 90 -4.78 -3.42 -10.32
CA GLU A 90 -5.25 -3.79 -11.65
C GLU A 90 -5.21 -2.61 -12.61
N GLU A 91 -5.35 -2.87 -13.91
CA GLU A 91 -5.40 -1.82 -14.95
C GLU A 91 -6.47 -0.75 -14.64
N GLN A 92 -7.63 -1.15 -14.11
CA GLN A 92 -8.67 -0.21 -13.69
C GLN A 92 -8.20 0.75 -12.58
N ASP A 93 -7.36 0.27 -11.66
CA ASP A 93 -6.81 1.06 -10.56
C ASP A 93 -5.78 2.07 -11.12
N GLU A 94 -5.02 1.69 -12.16
CA GLU A 94 -4.12 2.61 -12.88
C GLU A 94 -4.87 3.68 -13.66
N ILE A 95 -5.96 3.33 -14.36
CA ILE A 95 -6.79 4.27 -15.12
C ILE A 95 -7.37 5.32 -14.18
N LEU A 96 -8.02 4.88 -13.10
CA LEU A 96 -8.60 5.77 -12.09
C LEU A 96 -7.51 6.62 -11.42
N GLY A 97 -6.40 6.01 -11.01
CA GLY A 97 -5.33 6.74 -10.34
C GLY A 97 -4.65 7.78 -11.23
N ASN A 98 -4.46 7.48 -12.52
CA ASN A 98 -3.92 8.46 -13.47
C ASN A 98 -4.91 9.62 -13.70
N TRP A 99 -6.22 9.34 -13.70
CA TRP A 99 -7.24 10.39 -13.76
C TRP A 99 -7.22 11.26 -12.49
N VAL A 100 -7.22 10.66 -11.29
CA VAL A 100 -7.14 11.41 -10.02
C VAL A 100 -5.90 12.30 -9.98
N GLU A 101 -4.74 11.74 -10.34
CA GLU A 101 -3.47 12.47 -10.40
C GLU A 101 -3.56 13.67 -11.36
N LYS A 102 -4.17 13.50 -12.53
CA LYS A 102 -4.36 14.58 -13.52
C LYS A 102 -5.28 15.68 -13.01
N VAL A 103 -6.29 15.34 -12.20
CA VAL A 103 -7.17 16.33 -11.56
C VAL A 103 -6.40 17.09 -10.47
N TYR A 104 -5.70 16.37 -9.60
CA TYR A 104 -4.93 16.96 -8.50
C TYR A 104 -3.76 17.81 -8.99
N SER A 105 -3.09 17.43 -10.08
CA SER A 105 -1.95 18.17 -10.62
C SER A 105 -2.28 19.60 -11.07
N LYS A 106 -3.57 19.91 -11.24
CA LYS A 106 -4.05 21.24 -11.61
C LYS A 106 -4.33 22.14 -10.39
N ARG A 107 -4.34 21.58 -9.18
CA ARG A 107 -4.69 22.32 -7.96
C ARG A 107 -3.54 23.21 -7.50
N VAL A 108 -3.88 24.37 -6.94
CA VAL A 108 -2.91 25.25 -6.27
C VAL A 108 -2.32 24.50 -5.06
N ASN A 109 -1.00 24.51 -4.91
CA ASN A 109 -0.25 23.76 -3.88
C ASN A 109 -0.27 22.22 -4.02
N TYR A 110 -0.48 21.71 -5.24
CA TYR A 110 -0.37 20.29 -5.52
C TYR A 110 0.98 19.71 -5.04
N VAL A 111 0.91 18.61 -4.29
CA VAL A 111 2.08 17.82 -3.88
C VAL A 111 2.11 16.54 -4.70
N LYS A 112 3.21 16.33 -5.43
CA LYS A 112 3.38 15.17 -6.31
C LYS A 112 3.10 13.86 -5.57
N SER A 113 2.10 13.11 -6.04
CA SER A 113 1.70 11.83 -5.45
C SER A 113 2.71 10.72 -5.76
N ASN A 114 2.84 9.76 -4.85
CA ASN A 114 3.49 8.50 -5.17
C ASN A 114 2.49 7.63 -5.95
N LYS A 115 2.62 7.58 -7.28
CA LYS A 115 1.69 6.85 -8.14
C LYS A 115 1.51 5.38 -7.74
N LYS A 116 2.59 4.69 -7.39
CA LYS A 116 2.52 3.29 -6.96
C LYS A 116 1.67 3.14 -5.70
N GLU A 117 1.83 4.06 -4.75
CA GLU A 117 1.03 4.07 -3.52
C GLU A 117 -0.43 4.45 -3.78
N LEU A 118 -0.68 5.44 -4.65
CA LEU A 118 -2.03 5.82 -5.06
C LEU A 118 -2.77 4.62 -5.67
N PHE A 119 -2.13 3.90 -6.60
CA PHE A 119 -2.74 2.73 -7.24
C PHE A 119 -2.98 1.60 -6.24
N ARG A 120 -2.03 1.33 -5.33
CA ARG A 120 -2.22 0.35 -4.24
C ARG A 120 -3.40 0.70 -3.34
N ARG A 121 -3.57 1.98 -3.00
CA ARG A 121 -4.68 2.43 -2.15
C ARG A 121 -6.02 2.37 -2.87
N LEU A 122 -6.05 2.60 -4.19
CA LEU A 122 -7.27 2.44 -4.99
C LEU A 122 -7.70 0.98 -4.99
N HIS A 123 -6.75 0.10 -5.30
CA HIS A 123 -6.95 -1.33 -5.27
C HIS A 123 -7.46 -1.80 -3.90
N TRP A 124 -6.76 -1.41 -2.82
CA TRP A 124 -7.19 -1.73 -1.44
C TRP A 124 -8.60 -1.24 -1.15
N PHE A 125 -8.90 0.03 -1.44
CA PHE A 125 -10.22 0.60 -1.19
C PHE A 125 -11.31 -0.15 -1.93
N ARG A 126 -11.09 -0.44 -3.21
CA ARG A 126 -12.00 -1.21 -4.07
C ARG A 126 -12.28 -2.60 -3.48
N PHE A 127 -11.24 -3.31 -3.06
CA PHE A 127 -11.39 -4.65 -2.48
C PHE A 127 -12.09 -4.66 -1.11
N GLU A 128 -11.75 -3.73 -0.22
CA GLU A 128 -12.36 -3.67 1.11
C GLU A 128 -13.82 -3.22 1.08
N THR A 129 -14.17 -2.30 0.17
CA THR A 129 -15.52 -1.72 0.10
C THR A 129 -16.46 -2.47 -0.85
N GLY A 130 -15.92 -3.23 -1.81
CA GLY A 130 -16.70 -3.81 -2.89
C GLY A 130 -17.21 -2.78 -3.91
N ILE A 131 -16.72 -1.53 -3.88
CA ILE A 131 -17.09 -0.48 -4.82
C ILE A 131 -16.13 -0.53 -6.01
N HIS A 132 -16.64 -0.99 -7.16
CA HIS A 132 -15.84 -1.26 -8.35
C HIS A 132 -16.14 -0.30 -9.51
N GLU A 133 -15.20 -0.22 -10.47
CA GLU A 133 -15.41 0.38 -11.80
C GLU A 133 -16.09 1.77 -11.80
N ASN A 134 -17.19 1.90 -12.53
CA ASN A 134 -17.91 3.16 -12.73
C ASN A 134 -18.47 3.74 -11.42
N HIS A 135 -18.84 2.88 -10.46
CA HIS A 135 -19.30 3.33 -9.14
C HIS A 135 -18.16 4.05 -8.41
N LEU A 136 -16.96 3.46 -8.43
CA LEU A 136 -15.78 4.09 -7.83
C LEU A 136 -15.40 5.39 -8.57
N ALA A 137 -15.54 5.42 -9.89
CA ALA A 137 -15.30 6.63 -10.68
C ALA A 137 -16.27 7.77 -10.30
N VAL A 138 -17.56 7.46 -10.13
CA VAL A 138 -18.59 8.43 -9.71
C VAL A 138 -18.31 8.91 -8.29
N LEU A 139 -18.03 8.00 -7.36
CA LEU A 139 -17.69 8.34 -5.98
C LEU A 139 -16.48 9.28 -5.90
N LEU A 140 -15.39 8.96 -6.60
CA LEU A 140 -14.20 9.81 -6.65
C LEU A 140 -14.51 11.18 -7.25
N THR A 141 -15.32 11.24 -8.30
CA THR A 141 -15.72 12.50 -8.94
C THR A 141 -16.48 13.40 -7.95
N LEU A 142 -17.54 12.87 -7.33
CA LEU A 142 -18.35 13.61 -6.38
C LEU A 142 -17.54 14.07 -5.17
N PHE A 143 -16.71 13.18 -4.62
CA PHE A 143 -15.81 13.53 -3.52
C PHE A 143 -14.88 14.69 -3.87
N ILE A 144 -14.26 14.65 -5.06
CA ILE A 144 -13.31 15.67 -5.52
C ILE A 144 -13.99 17.01 -5.76
N GLU A 145 -15.18 16.98 -6.37
CA GLU A 145 -15.99 18.18 -6.66
C GLU A 145 -16.48 18.84 -5.37
N ASP A 146 -16.98 18.06 -4.41
CA ASP A 146 -17.54 18.58 -3.17
C ASP A 146 -16.47 19.02 -2.15
N SER A 147 -15.24 18.48 -2.26
CA SER A 147 -14.14 18.79 -1.35
C SER A 147 -13.21 19.91 -1.82
N TYR A 148 -13.37 20.44 -3.05
CA TYR A 148 -12.47 21.44 -3.60
C TYR A 148 -13.08 22.83 -3.63
N VAL A 149 -12.46 23.78 -2.91
CA VAL A 149 -12.79 25.21 -2.98
C VAL A 149 -11.57 25.97 -3.45
N ASP A 150 -11.66 26.56 -4.64
CA ASP A 150 -10.64 27.45 -5.19
C ASP A 150 -11.33 28.71 -5.67
N ASP A 151 -11.22 29.78 -4.87
CA ASP A 151 -11.58 31.13 -5.28
C ASP A 151 -10.29 31.84 -5.74
N PRO A 152 -10.13 32.13 -7.04
CA PRO A 152 -8.93 32.77 -7.58
C PRO A 152 -8.75 34.23 -7.09
N ASN A 153 -9.77 34.83 -6.49
CA ASN A 153 -9.69 36.18 -5.91
C ASN A 153 -9.34 36.17 -4.41
N ASP A 154 -9.29 34.98 -3.81
CA ASP A 154 -9.03 34.81 -2.39
C ASP A 154 -7.53 34.73 -2.09
N LYS A 155 -6.99 35.84 -1.57
CA LYS A 155 -5.57 36.00 -1.23
C LYS A 155 -5.19 35.37 0.12
N ARG A 156 -6.13 34.77 0.86
CA ARG A 156 -5.87 34.14 2.16
C ARG A 156 -4.95 32.93 2.02
N SER A 157 -4.18 32.64 3.06
CA SER A 157 -3.32 31.46 3.10
C SER A 157 -4.16 30.18 3.02
N PHE A 158 -3.57 29.07 2.53
CA PHE A 158 -4.26 27.78 2.45
C PHE A 158 -4.87 27.35 3.79
N SER A 159 -4.14 27.58 4.89
CA SER A 159 -4.59 27.22 6.25
C SER A 159 -5.80 28.02 6.73
N GLU A 160 -5.97 29.26 6.26
CA GLU A 160 -7.13 30.11 6.58
C GLU A 160 -8.34 29.69 5.74
N ARG A 161 -8.16 29.51 4.42
CA ARG A 161 -9.19 28.98 3.52
C ARG A 161 -9.69 27.61 3.98
N PHE A 162 -8.78 26.75 4.42
CA PHE A 162 -9.12 25.43 4.93
C PHE A 162 -9.93 25.49 6.23
N ARG A 163 -9.60 26.43 7.13
CA ARG A 163 -10.34 26.59 8.39
C ARG A 163 -11.76 27.06 8.14
N ASP A 164 -11.93 28.07 7.29
CA ASP A 164 -13.25 28.61 6.95
C ASP A 164 -14.06 27.59 6.15
N PHE A 165 -13.44 26.92 5.18
CA PHE A 165 -14.09 25.82 4.46
C PHE A 165 -14.49 24.67 5.38
N LYS A 166 -13.67 24.30 6.37
CA LYS A 166 -14.03 23.29 7.37
C LYS A 166 -15.11 23.80 8.35
N ASN A 167 -15.20 25.10 8.59
CA ASN A 167 -16.28 25.66 9.42
C ASN A 167 -17.61 25.66 8.65
N ASP A 168 -17.59 26.04 7.38
CA ASP A 168 -18.76 26.10 6.50
C ASP A 168 -19.17 24.72 5.97
N ASN A 169 -18.18 23.83 5.82
CA ASN A 169 -18.30 22.46 5.37
C ASN A 169 -17.49 21.58 6.33
N PRO A 170 -18.00 21.26 7.54
CA PRO A 170 -17.32 20.39 8.52
C PRO A 170 -16.92 19.01 8.00
N ARG A 171 -17.40 18.66 6.80
CA ARG A 171 -17.19 17.41 6.05
C ARG A 171 -16.04 17.50 5.03
N ALA A 172 -15.42 18.67 4.89
CA ALA A 172 -14.32 18.94 3.97
C ALA A 172 -13.05 18.15 4.31
N VAL A 173 -12.62 17.28 3.40
CA VAL A 173 -11.28 16.68 3.46
C VAL A 173 -10.45 17.18 2.28
N ILE A 174 -9.70 18.26 2.50
CA ILE A 174 -8.73 18.76 1.52
C ILE A 174 -7.39 18.09 1.77
N SER A 175 -6.98 17.23 0.84
CA SER A 175 -5.59 16.82 0.73
C SER A 175 -4.94 17.47 -0.48
N ASN A 176 -3.68 17.89 -0.32
CA ASN A 176 -2.83 18.32 -1.43
C ASN A 176 -2.16 17.13 -2.15
N LYS A 177 -2.30 15.92 -1.60
CA LYS A 177 -1.83 14.65 -2.16
C LYS A 177 -3.02 13.77 -2.53
N ALA A 178 -3.03 13.20 -3.73
CA ALA A 178 -4.12 12.34 -4.18
C ALA A 178 -4.27 11.06 -3.33
N GLU A 179 -3.15 10.47 -2.90
CA GLU A 179 -3.12 9.21 -2.12
C GLU A 179 -3.88 9.29 -0.78
N ASN A 180 -4.08 10.49 -0.24
CA ASN A 180 -4.78 10.71 1.03
C ASN A 180 -6.31 10.74 0.89
N ILE A 181 -6.85 10.80 -0.34
CA ILE A 181 -8.30 10.64 -0.55
C ILE A 181 -8.76 9.29 0.01
N LEU A 182 -7.92 8.28 -0.19
CA LEU A 182 -8.25 6.89 0.10
C LEU A 182 -7.86 6.50 1.51
N PHE A 183 -6.77 7.04 2.05
CA PHE A 183 -6.30 6.72 3.39
C PHE A 183 -5.40 7.82 3.95
N VAL A 184 -5.68 8.26 5.17
CA VAL A 184 -4.80 9.15 5.93
C VAL A 184 -4.22 8.38 7.11
N ALA A 185 -2.91 8.15 7.11
CA ALA A 185 -2.27 7.47 8.22
C ALA A 185 -2.44 8.30 9.52
N PRO A 186 -3.01 7.73 10.59
CA PRO A 186 -3.18 8.46 11.85
C PRO A 186 -1.83 8.80 12.50
N ASP A 187 -0.81 7.96 12.25
CA ASP A 187 0.57 8.21 12.67
C ASP A 187 1.59 7.60 11.70
N ARG A 188 2.88 7.90 11.94
CA ARG A 188 4.02 7.40 11.15
C ARG A 188 4.28 5.90 11.27
N TYR A 189 3.64 5.22 12.21
CA TYR A 189 3.81 3.79 12.49
C TYR A 189 2.65 2.95 11.97
N SER A 190 1.63 3.58 11.38
CA SER A 190 0.46 2.92 10.82
C SER A 190 0.88 2.09 9.60
N LYS A 191 0.94 0.76 9.80
CA LYS A 191 1.42 -0.20 8.79
C LYS A 191 0.32 -0.73 7.87
N TYR A 192 -0.94 -0.58 8.26
CA TYR A 192 -2.08 -1.16 7.56
C TYR A 192 -3.10 -0.08 7.24
N TYR A 193 -3.71 -0.20 6.06
CA TYR A 193 -4.84 0.62 5.69
C TYR A 193 -6.07 0.20 6.50
N ASN A 194 -6.87 1.17 6.92
CA ASN A 194 -8.13 0.97 7.63
C ASN A 194 -9.17 1.94 7.05
N LEU A 195 -10.38 1.45 6.76
CA LEU A 195 -11.51 2.22 6.28
C LEU A 195 -11.93 3.35 7.23
N ASP A 196 -11.74 3.19 8.54
CA ASP A 196 -12.03 4.25 9.52
C ASP A 196 -11.20 5.52 9.27
N ASN A 197 -10.05 5.37 8.62
CA ASN A 197 -9.14 6.45 8.27
C ASN A 197 -9.21 6.82 6.78
N SER A 198 -10.27 6.40 6.09
CA SER A 198 -10.50 6.70 4.68
C SER A 198 -11.49 7.85 4.53
N PRO A 199 -11.04 9.05 4.09
CA PRO A 199 -11.93 10.15 3.78
C PRO A 199 -13.00 9.82 2.74
N LEU A 200 -12.61 9.07 1.70
CA LEU A 200 -13.53 8.65 0.65
C LEU A 200 -14.61 7.70 1.18
N TRP A 201 -14.24 6.80 2.10
CA TRP A 201 -15.20 5.87 2.72
C TRP A 201 -16.19 6.62 3.62
N ALA A 202 -15.68 7.50 4.48
CA ALA A 202 -16.53 8.33 5.34
C ALA A 202 -17.53 9.16 4.49
N TYR A 203 -17.05 9.75 3.39
CA TYR A 203 -17.92 10.46 2.45
C TYR A 203 -18.96 9.53 1.80
N TYR A 204 -18.59 8.32 1.39
CA TYR A 204 -19.54 7.34 0.86
C TYR A 204 -20.63 7.00 1.87
N GLN A 205 -20.26 6.65 3.10
CA GLN A 205 -21.22 6.28 4.15
C GLN A 205 -22.20 7.42 4.46
N ASP A 206 -21.71 8.66 4.47
CA ASP A 206 -22.53 9.84 4.73
C ASP A 206 -23.48 10.20 3.56
N ASN A 207 -23.16 9.77 2.33
CA ASN A 207 -23.82 10.24 1.10
C ASN A 207 -24.31 9.11 0.17
N GLU A 208 -24.38 7.88 0.65
CA GLU A 208 -24.68 6.68 -0.14
C GLU A 208 -25.87 6.89 -1.10
N LYS A 209 -27.02 7.33 -0.57
CA LYS A 209 -28.23 7.58 -1.39
C LYS A 209 -28.01 8.59 -2.50
N TYR A 210 -27.25 9.65 -2.24
CA TYR A 210 -26.95 10.68 -3.25
C TYR A 210 -26.03 10.11 -4.33
N ILE A 211 -25.01 9.36 -3.93
CA ILE A 211 -24.05 8.73 -4.84
C ILE A 211 -24.76 7.73 -5.77
N GLU A 212 -25.62 6.86 -5.23
CA GLU A 212 -26.40 5.91 -6.03
C GLU A 212 -27.31 6.62 -7.04
N GLN A 213 -27.97 7.72 -6.64
CA GLN A 213 -28.79 8.52 -7.56
C GLN A 213 -27.97 9.16 -8.69
N GLN A 214 -26.74 9.60 -8.40
CA GLN A 214 -25.85 10.17 -9.42
C GLN A 214 -25.31 9.11 -10.37
N PHE A 215 -25.03 7.91 -9.85
CA PHE A 215 -24.62 6.77 -10.64
C PHE A 215 -25.71 6.36 -11.64
N ASP A 216 -26.95 6.17 -11.17
CA ASP A 216 -28.10 5.82 -12.02
C ASP A 216 -28.36 6.83 -13.13
N LYS A 217 -28.11 8.13 -12.87
CA LYS A 217 -28.28 9.19 -13.87
C LYS A 217 -27.23 9.16 -14.97
N ARG A 218 -26.03 8.65 -14.69
CA ARG A 218 -24.88 8.68 -15.61
C ARG A 218 -24.77 7.43 -16.49
N ILE A 219 -25.48 6.36 -16.15
CA ILE A 219 -25.50 5.09 -16.91
C ILE A 219 -26.65 5.02 -17.92
N LYS A 220 -27.65 5.90 -17.80
CA LYS A 220 -28.68 6.08 -18.83
C LYS A 220 -28.19 6.92 -19.99
#